data_AF-A0A9D5RF77-F1
#
_entry.id   AF-A0A9D5RF77-F1
#
_cell.length_a   1.000
_cell.length_b   1.000
_cell.length_c   1.000
_cell.angle_alpha   90.00
_cell.angle_beta   90.00
_cell.angle_gamma   90.00
#
_symmetry.space_group_name_H-M   'P 1'
#
loop_
_entity.id
_entity.type
_entity.pdbx_description
1 polymer ?
#
loop_
_entity_poly.entity_id
_entity_poly.type
_entity_poly.pdbx_seq_one_letter_code
_entity_poly.pdbx_strand_id
1 'polypeptide(L)'
;MQLDLKGLEDRAAWEAAGVQLPKHDWKAMCAETEQNPLWVHFGAGNIFRIFVAGLMQKLLDQGAAKAGIIAVETFDSEVIDRIYAPHDSMTLAVSLLPDGGIGKSVVASIAKGVVAATDEGFAELKEVFRKPSLQMISFTITEKGYALRDMNGALTKPAAADIENGPARPVHAMGTVAALLLERYRAGATPIAVVSMDNCSHNGEKLRAGVTEVAHAWLDRGFVDADFVAWLEDEDKVSFPWSMIDKITPRPAESVEKQLTALGIEDMAPIVTSRNTYIAPFVNAEAPQYLVIEDRFPNGRPPLEKAGVYMTDRDTVNMTERMKVTTCLN
;
A
#
# COMPACT_ATOMS: atom_id res chain seq x y z
N MET A 1 -25.35 -10.04 -6.88
CA MET A 1 -24.26 -10.28 -5.90
C MET A 1 -23.49 -8.98 -5.71
N GLN A 2 -23.56 -8.38 -4.53
CA GLN A 2 -22.87 -7.11 -4.21
C GLN A 2 -21.55 -7.40 -3.51
N LEU A 3 -20.46 -6.76 -3.93
CA LEU A 3 -19.13 -6.96 -3.36
C LEU A 3 -19.00 -6.15 -2.05
N ASP A 4 -19.65 -6.62 -1.00
CA ASP A 4 -19.57 -6.09 0.34
C ASP A 4 -19.82 -7.22 1.35
N LEU A 5 -19.67 -6.94 2.65
CA LEU A 5 -19.79 -7.95 3.69
C LEU A 5 -21.17 -8.63 3.69
N LYS A 6 -22.23 -7.86 3.40
CA LYS A 6 -23.60 -8.36 3.37
C LYS A 6 -23.84 -9.26 2.15
N GLY A 7 -23.35 -8.87 0.99
CA GLY A 7 -23.47 -9.61 -0.25
C GLY A 7 -22.65 -10.90 -0.25
N LEU A 8 -21.60 -10.99 0.57
CA LEU A 8 -20.87 -12.23 0.81
C LEU A 8 -21.59 -13.25 1.73
N GLU A 9 -22.71 -12.87 2.38
CA GLU A 9 -23.49 -13.82 3.20
C GLU A 9 -24.09 -14.96 2.35
N ASP A 10 -24.48 -14.68 1.10
CA ASP A 10 -24.91 -15.69 0.13
C ASP A 10 -23.70 -16.34 -0.56
N ARG A 11 -22.92 -17.09 0.21
CA ARG A 11 -21.71 -17.76 -0.28
C ARG A 11 -21.97 -18.70 -1.46
N ALA A 12 -23.13 -19.33 -1.50
CA ALA A 12 -23.48 -20.30 -2.54
C ALA A 12 -23.56 -19.66 -3.94
N ALA A 13 -24.10 -18.44 -4.04
CA ALA A 13 -24.15 -17.70 -5.31
C ALA A 13 -22.74 -17.38 -5.84
N TRP A 14 -21.84 -16.90 -4.96
CA TRP A 14 -20.45 -16.58 -5.32
C TRP A 14 -19.65 -17.82 -5.73
N GLU A 15 -19.80 -18.91 -4.97
CA GLU A 15 -19.13 -20.18 -5.27
C GLU A 15 -19.65 -20.77 -6.60
N ALA A 16 -20.95 -20.67 -6.88
CA ALA A 16 -21.53 -21.06 -8.18
C ALA A 16 -21.02 -20.20 -9.35
N ALA A 17 -20.71 -18.92 -9.09
CA ALA A 17 -20.04 -18.03 -10.04
C ALA A 17 -18.52 -18.28 -10.16
N GLY A 18 -17.99 -19.27 -9.44
CA GLY A 18 -16.57 -19.63 -9.45
C GLY A 18 -15.68 -18.58 -8.78
N VAL A 19 -16.20 -17.83 -7.81
CA VAL A 19 -15.45 -16.84 -7.04
C VAL A 19 -14.96 -17.46 -5.72
N GLN A 20 -13.65 -17.39 -5.48
CA GLN A 20 -13.08 -17.78 -4.19
C GLN A 20 -13.33 -16.71 -3.15
N LEU A 21 -13.94 -17.08 -2.02
CA LEU A 21 -14.27 -16.18 -0.93
C LEU A 21 -13.22 -16.20 0.20
N PRO A 22 -13.12 -15.14 1.01
CA PRO A 22 -12.25 -15.12 2.19
C PRO A 22 -12.61 -16.26 3.15
N LYS A 23 -11.58 -16.81 3.80
CA LYS A 23 -11.72 -17.87 4.81
C LYS A 23 -11.63 -17.34 6.24
N HIS A 24 -11.05 -16.16 6.42
CA HIS A 24 -10.98 -15.48 7.71
C HIS A 24 -12.25 -14.67 8.02
N ASP A 25 -12.46 -14.34 9.29
CA ASP A 25 -13.53 -13.44 9.73
C ASP A 25 -13.11 -11.99 9.51
N TRP A 26 -13.78 -11.31 8.58
CA TRP A 26 -13.48 -9.92 8.23
C TRP A 26 -13.70 -8.95 9.39
N LYS A 27 -14.77 -9.11 10.19
CA LYS A 27 -15.05 -8.21 11.32
C LYS A 27 -13.99 -8.35 12.41
N ALA A 28 -13.59 -9.60 12.69
CA ALA A 28 -12.51 -9.87 13.65
C ALA A 28 -11.17 -9.30 13.16
N MET A 29 -10.87 -9.42 11.86
CA MET A 29 -9.67 -8.85 11.26
C MET A 29 -9.66 -7.32 11.34
N CYS A 30 -10.78 -6.66 11.03
CA CYS A 30 -10.90 -5.20 11.15
C CYS A 30 -10.70 -4.72 12.59
N ALA A 31 -11.34 -5.39 13.57
CA ALA A 31 -11.18 -5.07 14.98
C ALA A 31 -9.73 -5.25 15.48
N GLU A 32 -9.07 -6.34 15.07
CA GLU A 32 -7.65 -6.57 15.38
C GLU A 32 -6.77 -5.50 14.73
N THR A 33 -7.06 -5.08 13.50
CA THR A 33 -6.30 -4.03 12.79
C THR A 33 -6.44 -2.67 13.46
N GLU A 34 -7.62 -2.34 13.97
CA GLU A 34 -7.86 -1.10 14.70
C GLU A 34 -7.13 -1.09 16.05
N GLN A 35 -7.13 -2.21 16.76
CA GLN A 35 -6.49 -2.32 18.06
C GLN A 35 -4.96 -2.39 17.95
N ASN A 36 -4.47 -3.24 17.04
CA ASN A 36 -3.07 -3.60 16.84
C ASN A 36 -2.70 -3.51 15.36
N PRO A 37 -2.69 -2.30 14.75
CA PRO A 37 -2.30 -2.15 13.35
C PRO A 37 -0.88 -2.68 13.16
N LEU A 38 -0.68 -3.54 12.17
CA LEU A 38 0.63 -4.13 11.83
C LEU A 38 1.23 -3.49 10.59
N TRP A 39 0.38 -3.09 9.63
CA TRP A 39 0.78 -2.68 8.30
C TRP A 39 -0.10 -1.56 7.75
N VAL A 40 0.54 -0.44 7.38
CA VAL A 40 -0.06 0.66 6.61
C VAL A 40 0.50 0.68 5.19
N HIS A 41 -0.34 0.85 4.17
CA HIS A 41 0.10 0.94 2.77
C HIS A 41 -0.33 2.26 2.13
N PHE A 42 0.62 3.02 1.60
CA PHE A 42 0.39 4.25 0.85
C PHE A 42 0.31 3.96 -0.65
N GLY A 43 -0.74 4.45 -1.31
CA GLY A 43 -1.05 4.14 -2.71
C GLY A 43 -2.14 3.08 -2.80
N ALA A 44 -3.40 3.53 -2.82
CA ALA A 44 -4.58 2.66 -2.77
C ALA A 44 -4.96 2.07 -4.16
N GLY A 45 -3.99 1.92 -5.06
CA GLY A 45 -4.20 1.59 -6.47
C GLY A 45 -4.38 0.10 -6.79
N ASN A 46 -4.47 -0.22 -8.08
CA ASN A 46 -4.80 -1.56 -8.56
C ASN A 46 -3.75 -2.63 -8.18
N ILE A 47 -2.45 -2.34 -8.34
CA ILE A 47 -1.37 -3.29 -8.02
C ILE A 47 -1.36 -3.64 -6.53
N PHE A 48 -1.57 -2.64 -5.65
CA PHE A 48 -1.73 -2.85 -4.22
C PHE A 48 -2.91 -3.80 -3.94
N ARG A 49 -4.10 -3.49 -4.48
CA ARG A 49 -5.33 -4.23 -4.19
C ARG A 49 -5.30 -5.68 -4.66
N ILE A 50 -4.69 -5.98 -5.82
CA ILE A 50 -4.63 -7.35 -6.32
C ILE A 50 -3.43 -8.13 -5.80
N PHE A 51 -2.28 -7.49 -5.61
CA PHE A 51 -1.05 -8.18 -5.27
C PHE A 51 -0.70 -8.06 -3.79
N VAL A 52 -0.39 -6.85 -3.30
CA VAL A 52 0.08 -6.66 -1.92
C VAL A 52 -1.01 -7.04 -0.90
N ALA A 53 -2.24 -6.58 -1.10
CA ALA A 53 -3.38 -7.02 -0.32
C ALA A 53 -3.69 -8.51 -0.57
N GLY A 54 -3.52 -9.01 -1.79
CA GLY A 54 -3.63 -10.45 -2.09
C GLY A 54 -2.65 -11.33 -1.30
N LEU A 55 -1.43 -10.85 -1.03
CA LEU A 55 -0.47 -11.53 -0.15
C LEU A 55 -0.99 -11.58 1.29
N MET A 56 -1.53 -10.47 1.80
CA MET A 56 -2.08 -10.43 3.15
C MET A 56 -3.34 -11.29 3.31
N GLN A 57 -4.20 -11.30 2.28
CA GLN A 57 -5.35 -12.20 2.19
C GLN A 57 -4.93 -13.66 2.36
N LYS A 58 -3.87 -14.07 1.67
CA LYS A 58 -3.32 -15.43 1.78
C LYS A 58 -2.82 -15.74 3.20
N LEU A 59 -2.15 -14.79 3.86
CA LEU A 59 -1.70 -14.98 5.25
C LEU A 59 -2.87 -15.10 6.23
N LEU A 60 -3.89 -14.25 6.09
CA LEU A 60 -5.10 -14.30 6.92
C LEU A 60 -5.85 -15.62 6.73
N ASP A 61 -6.06 -16.06 5.49
CA ASP A 61 -6.75 -17.31 5.19
C ASP A 61 -5.99 -18.57 5.62
N GLN A 62 -4.68 -18.45 5.85
CA GLN A 62 -3.83 -19.50 6.43
C GLN A 62 -3.74 -19.42 7.96
N GLY A 63 -4.35 -18.41 8.60
CA GLY A 63 -4.21 -18.13 10.03
C GLY A 63 -2.80 -17.67 10.45
N ALA A 64 -1.98 -17.23 9.49
CA ALA A 64 -0.62 -16.74 9.72
C ALA A 64 -0.58 -15.26 10.13
N ALA A 65 -1.70 -14.54 10.00
CA ALA A 65 -1.91 -13.18 10.47
C ALA A 65 -3.32 -13.03 11.06
N LYS A 66 -3.55 -11.95 11.81
CA LYS A 66 -4.86 -11.62 12.40
C LYS A 66 -5.36 -10.23 12.04
N ALA A 67 -4.48 -9.23 12.03
CA ALA A 67 -4.75 -7.90 11.48
C ALA A 67 -4.55 -7.90 9.96
N GLY A 68 -5.23 -7.01 9.25
CA GLY A 68 -5.04 -6.71 7.83
C GLY A 68 -4.23 -5.43 7.61
N ILE A 69 -4.54 -4.74 6.51
CA ILE A 69 -3.82 -3.53 6.05
C ILE A 69 -4.74 -2.30 6.17
N ILE A 70 -4.18 -1.17 6.60
CA ILE A 70 -4.79 0.15 6.45
C ILE A 70 -4.26 0.76 5.14
N ALA A 71 -5.15 0.99 4.17
CA ALA A 71 -4.80 1.62 2.91
C ALA A 71 -4.86 3.14 3.05
N VAL A 72 -3.87 3.84 2.52
CA VAL A 72 -3.72 5.29 2.64
C VAL A 72 -3.59 5.91 1.27
N GLU A 73 -4.40 6.94 1.03
CA GLU A 73 -4.39 7.72 -0.19
C GLU A 73 -3.92 9.16 0.11
N THR A 74 -2.97 9.64 -0.68
CA THR A 74 -2.35 10.97 -0.52
C THR A 74 -2.60 11.88 -1.73
N PHE A 75 -3.09 11.34 -2.85
CA PHE A 75 -3.20 12.04 -4.12
C PHE A 75 -4.63 12.09 -4.67
N ASP A 76 -5.33 10.95 -4.66
CA ASP A 76 -6.64 10.80 -5.30
C ASP A 76 -7.71 10.23 -4.36
N SER A 77 -8.24 11.08 -3.47
CA SER A 77 -9.21 10.69 -2.43
C SER A 77 -10.47 10.01 -2.99
N GLU A 78 -10.85 10.29 -4.24
CA GLU A 78 -12.00 9.65 -4.90
C GLU A 78 -11.87 8.12 -4.96
N VAL A 79 -10.64 7.59 -4.94
CA VAL A 79 -10.40 6.14 -4.85
C VAL A 79 -11.01 5.58 -3.57
N ILE A 80 -10.81 6.25 -2.43
CA ILE A 80 -11.36 5.79 -1.15
C ILE A 80 -12.89 5.91 -1.16
N ASP A 81 -13.40 7.08 -1.56
CA ASP A 81 -14.84 7.38 -1.48
C ASP A 81 -15.68 6.53 -2.43
N ARG A 82 -15.17 6.26 -3.65
CA ARG A 82 -15.96 5.64 -4.72
C ARG A 82 -15.70 4.14 -4.88
N ILE A 83 -14.58 3.63 -4.37
CA ILE A 83 -14.19 2.23 -4.52
C ILE A 83 -14.08 1.52 -3.18
N TYR A 84 -13.39 2.09 -2.19
CA TYR A 84 -13.18 1.39 -0.92
C TYR A 84 -14.43 1.43 -0.05
N ALA A 85 -14.96 2.64 0.21
CA ALA A 85 -16.08 2.82 1.13
C ALA A 85 -17.36 2.05 0.72
N PRO A 86 -17.78 1.99 -0.55
CA PRO A 86 -18.99 1.27 -0.94
C PRO A 86 -18.87 -0.26 -0.92
N HIS A 87 -17.66 -0.80 -0.80
CA HIS A 87 -17.37 -2.23 -0.93
C HIS A 87 -16.71 -2.81 0.31
N ASP A 88 -16.85 -2.17 1.49
CA ASP A 88 -16.15 -2.58 2.73
C ASP A 88 -14.63 -2.78 2.53
N SER A 89 -14.01 -1.94 1.70
CA SER A 89 -12.60 -2.04 1.25
C SER A 89 -12.24 -3.35 0.53
N MET A 90 -13.22 -4.16 0.13
CA MET A 90 -13.01 -5.39 -0.61
C MET A 90 -12.72 -5.13 -2.08
N THR A 91 -12.06 -6.09 -2.71
CA THR A 91 -11.71 -6.05 -4.13
C THR A 91 -11.98 -7.39 -4.78
N LEU A 92 -12.61 -7.39 -5.95
CA LEU A 92 -12.69 -8.59 -6.76
C LEU A 92 -11.42 -8.73 -7.61
N ALA A 93 -10.51 -9.60 -7.19
CA ALA A 93 -9.31 -9.92 -7.94
C ALA A 93 -9.64 -10.89 -9.08
N VAL A 94 -9.29 -10.47 -10.31
CA VAL A 94 -9.48 -11.25 -11.54
C VAL A 94 -8.12 -11.58 -12.14
N SER A 95 -7.76 -12.86 -12.09
CA SER A 95 -6.52 -13.37 -12.70
C SER A 95 -6.79 -13.79 -14.14
N LEU A 96 -6.13 -13.14 -15.10
CA LEU A 96 -6.16 -13.50 -16.52
C LEU A 96 -5.27 -14.73 -16.74
N LEU A 97 -5.86 -15.83 -17.20
CA LEU A 97 -5.16 -17.12 -17.38
C LEU A 97 -4.65 -17.31 -18.82
N PRO A 98 -3.58 -18.09 -19.03
CA PRO A 98 -3.03 -18.32 -20.38
C PRO A 98 -3.99 -19.00 -21.36
N ASP A 99 -4.99 -19.72 -20.87
CA ASP A 99 -6.02 -20.40 -21.67
C ASP A 99 -7.19 -19.47 -22.07
N GLY A 100 -7.10 -18.18 -21.71
CA GLY A 100 -8.15 -17.19 -21.94
C GLY A 100 -9.26 -17.19 -20.88
N GLY A 101 -9.19 -18.06 -19.88
CA GLY A 101 -10.06 -18.07 -18.73
C GLY A 101 -9.74 -16.96 -17.71
N ILE A 102 -10.64 -16.79 -16.74
CA ILE A 102 -10.44 -15.88 -15.61
C ILE A 102 -10.61 -16.58 -14.26
N GLY A 103 -9.57 -16.52 -13.43
CA GLY A 103 -9.65 -16.81 -12.00
C GLY A 103 -10.30 -15.64 -11.27
N LYS A 104 -11.16 -15.91 -10.28
CA LYS A 104 -11.86 -14.87 -9.52
C LYS A 104 -11.74 -15.16 -8.03
N SER A 105 -11.36 -14.15 -7.26
CA SER A 105 -11.26 -14.24 -5.80
C SER A 105 -11.55 -12.90 -5.16
N VAL A 106 -12.14 -12.89 -3.99
CA VAL A 106 -12.33 -11.67 -3.20
C VAL A 106 -11.11 -11.46 -2.30
N VAL A 107 -10.51 -10.28 -2.41
CA VAL A 107 -9.51 -9.76 -1.48
C VAL A 107 -10.23 -8.88 -0.46
N ALA A 108 -10.20 -9.30 0.79
CA ALA A 108 -10.85 -8.66 1.93
C ALA A 108 -9.86 -8.41 3.09
N SER A 109 -8.56 -8.35 2.80
CA SER A 109 -7.50 -8.14 3.79
C SER A 109 -7.23 -6.66 4.12
N ILE A 110 -7.98 -5.74 3.52
CA ILE A 110 -7.88 -4.30 3.77
C ILE A 110 -8.97 -3.96 4.79
N ALA A 111 -8.56 -3.46 5.95
CA ALA A 111 -9.50 -3.14 7.02
C ALA A 111 -10.25 -1.83 6.75
N LYS A 112 -9.56 -0.84 6.19
CA LYS A 112 -10.11 0.47 5.83
C LYS A 112 -9.20 1.25 4.89
N GLY A 113 -9.80 2.22 4.20
CA GLY A 113 -9.12 3.26 3.45
C GLY A 113 -9.11 4.59 4.20
N VAL A 114 -7.99 5.31 4.19
CA VAL A 114 -7.81 6.61 4.86
C VAL A 114 -7.24 7.63 3.89
N VAL A 115 -7.84 8.83 3.85
CA VAL A 115 -7.32 9.95 3.06
C VAL A 115 -6.40 10.78 3.95
N ALA A 116 -5.09 10.72 3.72
CA ALA A 116 -4.12 11.37 4.61
C ALA A 116 -4.19 12.90 4.62
N ALA A 117 -4.73 13.51 3.56
CA ALA A 117 -4.79 14.96 3.40
C ALA A 117 -5.95 15.62 4.18
N THR A 118 -6.88 14.84 4.76
CA THR A 118 -7.95 15.39 5.61
C THR A 118 -7.49 15.50 7.07
N ASP A 119 -8.06 16.44 7.83
CA ASP A 119 -7.71 16.62 9.25
C ASP A 119 -8.04 15.34 10.04
N GLU A 120 -9.17 14.67 9.74
CA GLU A 120 -9.59 13.42 10.36
C GLU A 120 -8.67 12.25 9.99
N GLY A 121 -8.35 12.09 8.70
CA GLY A 121 -7.51 10.99 8.23
C GLY A 121 -6.08 11.13 8.73
N PHE A 122 -5.54 12.36 8.74
CA PHE A 122 -4.23 12.60 9.33
C PHE A 122 -4.23 12.35 10.85
N ALA A 123 -5.26 12.79 11.58
CA ALA A 123 -5.39 12.50 13.02
C ALA A 123 -5.41 11.00 13.30
N GLU A 124 -6.16 10.23 12.52
CA GLU A 124 -6.22 8.78 12.62
C GLU A 124 -4.86 8.11 12.35
N LEU A 125 -4.16 8.54 11.30
CA LEU A 125 -2.83 8.01 10.98
C LEU A 125 -1.81 8.30 12.08
N LYS A 126 -1.89 9.45 12.74
CA LYS A 126 -1.05 9.73 13.92
C LYS A 126 -1.30 8.71 15.03
N GLU A 127 -2.55 8.39 15.34
CA GLU A 127 -2.87 7.36 16.34
C GLU A 127 -2.32 5.99 15.94
N VAL A 128 -2.43 5.62 14.66
CA VAL A 128 -1.86 4.36 14.14
C VAL A 128 -0.33 4.33 14.27
N PHE A 129 0.36 5.39 13.90
CA PHE A 129 1.84 5.45 13.96
C PHE A 129 2.39 5.44 15.38
N ARG A 130 1.62 5.91 16.36
CA ARG A 130 1.95 5.84 17.79
C ARG A 130 1.84 4.42 18.36
N LYS A 131 1.19 3.47 17.66
CA LYS A 131 1.08 2.08 18.14
C LYS A 131 2.40 1.32 17.97
N PRO A 132 2.94 0.70 19.04
CA PRO A 132 4.13 -0.15 18.93
C PRO A 132 3.93 -1.38 18.03
N SER A 133 2.67 -1.83 17.86
CA SER A 133 2.31 -2.94 16.99
C SER A 133 2.58 -2.65 15.52
N LEU A 134 2.61 -1.38 15.09
CA LEU A 134 2.87 -1.05 13.69
C LEU A 134 4.31 -1.44 13.33
N GLN A 135 4.45 -2.43 12.47
CA GLN A 135 5.74 -3.03 12.14
C GLN A 135 6.33 -2.43 10.87
N MET A 136 5.47 -2.13 9.89
CA MET A 136 5.90 -1.60 8.60
C MET A 136 4.88 -0.66 7.98
N ILE A 137 5.40 0.27 7.19
CA ILE A 137 4.65 0.98 6.16
C ILE A 137 5.20 0.63 4.79
N SER A 138 4.37 0.66 3.76
CA SER A 138 4.81 0.37 2.39
C SER A 138 4.14 1.22 1.32
N PHE A 139 4.67 1.23 0.10
CA PHE A 139 4.27 2.19 -0.93
C PHE A 139 4.10 1.56 -2.31
N THR A 140 3.04 1.95 -3.03
CA THR A 140 2.92 1.82 -4.50
C THR A 140 2.42 3.15 -5.11
N ILE A 141 3.23 4.20 -4.94
CA ILE A 141 2.88 5.59 -5.30
C ILE A 141 3.58 6.07 -6.57
N THR A 142 4.26 5.17 -7.29
CA THR A 142 5.14 5.44 -8.44
C THR A 142 6.39 6.23 -8.07
N GLU A 143 7.40 6.23 -8.96
CA GLU A 143 8.62 7.01 -8.76
C GLU A 143 8.36 8.51 -8.53
N LYS A 144 7.32 9.05 -9.16
CA LYS A 144 6.92 10.46 -9.03
C LYS A 144 6.46 10.81 -7.62
N GLY A 145 5.96 9.83 -6.84
CA GLY A 145 5.51 10.06 -5.47
C GLY A 145 6.65 10.32 -4.49
N TYR A 146 7.87 9.89 -4.81
CA TYR A 146 9.07 10.15 -3.98
C TYR A 146 9.77 11.47 -4.33
N ALA A 147 9.58 11.95 -5.56
CA ALA A 147 10.32 13.09 -6.09
C ALA A 147 9.85 14.42 -5.50
N LEU A 148 10.67 15.02 -4.63
CA LEU A 148 10.45 16.37 -4.11
C LEU A 148 10.63 17.46 -5.19
N ARG A 149 11.26 17.12 -6.32
CA ARG A 149 11.60 18.06 -7.39
C ARG A 149 10.94 17.70 -8.71
N ASP A 150 10.65 18.72 -9.51
CA ASP A 150 10.19 18.59 -10.88
C ASP A 150 11.34 18.33 -11.87
N MET A 151 11.01 18.22 -13.15
CA MET A 151 11.99 17.99 -14.22
C MET A 151 13.01 19.11 -14.42
N ASN A 152 12.76 20.30 -13.87
CA ASN A 152 13.69 21.44 -13.91
C ASN A 152 14.56 21.51 -12.64
N GLY A 153 14.40 20.57 -11.71
CA GLY A 153 15.11 20.54 -10.43
C GLY A 153 14.54 21.48 -9.37
N ALA A 154 13.39 22.12 -9.62
CA ALA A 154 12.73 22.96 -8.64
C ALA A 154 11.88 22.10 -7.68
N LEU A 155 11.76 22.50 -6.42
CA LEU A 155 10.82 21.86 -5.49
C LEU A 155 9.41 21.91 -6.07
N THR A 156 8.70 20.78 -6.00
CA THR A 156 7.27 20.77 -6.34
C THR A 156 6.50 21.65 -5.35
N LYS A 157 5.35 22.19 -5.76
CA LYS A 157 4.53 23.05 -4.88
C LYS A 157 4.19 22.37 -3.54
N PRO A 158 3.78 21.09 -3.50
CA PRO A 158 3.54 20.40 -2.23
C PRO A 158 4.82 20.25 -1.38
N ALA A 159 5.96 19.88 -1.98
CA ALA A 159 7.21 19.73 -1.25
C ALA A 159 7.71 21.05 -0.64
N ALA A 160 7.62 22.16 -1.40
CA ALA A 160 7.95 23.48 -0.89
C ALA A 160 7.06 23.89 0.29
N ALA A 161 5.75 23.63 0.19
CA ALA A 161 4.80 23.92 1.26
C ALA A 161 5.09 23.11 2.53
N ASP A 162 5.46 21.84 2.41
CA ASP A 162 5.81 20.99 3.56
C ASP A 162 7.08 21.48 4.26
N ILE A 163 8.10 21.85 3.48
CA ILE A 163 9.35 22.40 4.01
C ILE A 163 9.11 23.74 4.74
N GLU A 164 8.24 24.60 4.20
CA GLU A 164 7.95 25.92 4.76
C GLU A 164 7.06 25.86 6.02
N ASN A 165 6.00 25.04 5.98
CA ASN A 165 4.96 25.05 7.02
C ASN A 165 5.21 24.03 8.15
N GLY A 166 6.20 23.16 8.01
CA GLY A 166 6.55 22.16 9.03
C GLY A 166 5.60 20.95 9.08
N PRO A 167 5.72 20.10 10.11
CA PRO A 167 5.10 18.77 10.15
C PRO A 167 3.60 18.75 10.45
N ALA A 168 2.98 19.90 10.73
CA ALA A 168 1.60 19.93 11.25
C ALA A 168 0.54 19.59 10.20
N ARG A 169 0.77 19.99 8.94
CA ARG A 169 -0.17 19.82 7.81
C ARG A 169 0.59 19.52 6.51
N PRO A 170 1.26 18.36 6.43
CA PRO A 170 1.98 17.97 5.22
C PRO A 170 1.01 17.65 4.08
N VAL A 171 1.47 17.88 2.86
CA VAL A 171 0.72 17.71 1.61
C VAL A 171 1.43 16.70 0.71
N HIS A 172 2.76 16.73 0.64
CA HIS A 172 3.54 15.78 -0.15
C HIS A 172 3.67 14.44 0.59
N ALA A 173 3.66 13.32 -0.14
CA ALA A 173 3.76 11.98 0.47
C ALA A 173 4.97 11.85 1.42
N MET A 174 6.14 12.35 1.00
CA MET A 174 7.35 12.33 1.84
C MET A 174 7.22 13.18 3.11
N GLY A 175 6.59 14.35 3.04
CA GLY A 175 6.31 15.17 4.22
C GLY A 175 5.30 14.51 5.14
N THR A 176 4.27 13.88 4.59
CA THR A 176 3.29 13.10 5.35
C THR A 176 3.97 11.97 6.12
N VAL A 177 4.83 11.20 5.45
CA VAL A 177 5.59 10.12 6.09
C VAL A 177 6.54 10.66 7.15
N ALA A 178 7.29 11.73 6.88
CA ALA A 178 8.19 12.34 7.86
C ALA A 178 7.45 12.83 9.11
N ALA A 179 6.27 13.45 8.94
CA ALA A 179 5.44 13.89 10.06
C ALA A 179 4.88 12.71 10.87
N LEU A 180 4.45 11.64 10.22
CA LEU A 180 3.94 10.44 10.90
C LEU A 180 5.06 9.69 11.65
N LEU A 181 6.27 9.65 11.08
CA LEU A 181 7.46 9.12 11.75
C LEU A 181 7.87 9.98 12.96
N LEU A 182 7.72 11.31 12.88
CA LEU A 182 7.90 12.20 14.03
C LEU A 182 6.91 11.89 15.16
N GLU A 183 5.66 11.58 14.84
CA GLU A 183 4.66 11.17 15.83
C GLU A 183 5.00 9.83 16.48
N ARG A 184 5.52 8.88 15.70
CA ARG A 184 6.04 7.61 16.22
C ARG A 184 7.26 7.81 17.12
N TYR A 185 8.20 8.68 16.72
CA TYR A 185 9.36 9.04 17.52
C TYR A 185 8.94 9.60 18.88
N ARG A 186 8.01 10.57 18.89
CA ARG A 186 7.46 11.17 20.10
C ARG A 186 6.71 10.18 21.00
N ALA A 187 6.16 9.11 20.42
CA ALA A 187 5.48 8.03 21.15
C ALA A 187 6.40 6.89 21.62
N GLY A 188 7.70 7.16 21.76
CA GLY A 188 8.67 6.20 22.29
C GLY A 188 9.52 5.51 21.22
N ALA A 189 9.50 6.02 19.99
CA ALA A 189 10.52 5.72 18.98
C ALA A 189 10.68 4.22 18.68
N THR A 190 9.57 3.47 18.76
CA THR A 190 9.56 2.03 18.44
C THR A 190 10.04 1.84 17.00
N PRO A 191 10.91 0.86 16.69
CA PRO A 191 11.42 0.68 15.34
C PRO A 191 10.31 0.45 14.29
N ILE A 192 10.61 0.67 13.01
CA ILE A 192 9.68 0.47 11.89
C ILE A 192 10.42 0.26 10.58
N ALA A 193 9.83 -0.50 9.65
CA ALA A 193 10.30 -0.60 8.27
C ALA A 193 9.48 0.31 7.34
N VAL A 194 10.16 1.02 6.44
CA VAL A 194 9.59 1.96 5.47
C VAL A 194 9.88 1.45 4.05
N VAL A 195 8.96 0.67 3.49
CA VAL A 195 9.23 -0.24 2.37
C VAL A 195 8.61 0.26 1.06
N SER A 196 9.40 0.77 0.14
CA SER A 196 8.88 0.97 -1.21
C SER A 196 8.62 -0.37 -1.90
N MET A 197 7.46 -0.50 -2.54
CA MET A 197 7.10 -1.62 -3.42
C MET A 197 6.80 -1.10 -4.83
N ASP A 198 7.46 -0.01 -5.24
CA ASP A 198 7.36 0.55 -6.58
C ASP A 198 8.41 -0.04 -7.52
N ASN A 199 8.08 -0.03 -8.81
CA ASN A 199 8.93 -0.52 -9.88
C ASN A 199 9.98 0.52 -10.31
N CYS A 200 10.94 0.85 -9.45
CA CYS A 200 12.04 1.76 -9.80
C CYS A 200 13.34 1.42 -9.06
N SER A 201 14.48 1.54 -9.75
CA SER A 201 15.82 1.22 -9.21
C SER A 201 16.04 1.85 -7.84
N HIS A 202 16.53 1.06 -6.88
CA HIS A 202 16.95 1.53 -5.56
C HIS A 202 15.83 2.27 -4.83
N ASN A 203 14.61 1.75 -4.95
CA ASN A 203 13.39 2.39 -4.43
C ASN A 203 13.46 2.75 -2.94
N GLY A 204 14.05 1.91 -2.10
CA GLY A 204 14.28 2.19 -0.68
C GLY A 204 15.21 3.38 -0.45
N GLU A 205 16.25 3.54 -1.28
CA GLU A 205 17.15 4.71 -1.23
C GLU A 205 16.42 6.00 -1.62
N LYS A 206 15.62 5.98 -2.69
CA LYS A 206 14.82 7.14 -3.14
C LYS A 206 13.81 7.58 -2.07
N LEU A 207 13.13 6.61 -1.46
CA LEU A 207 12.20 6.85 -0.37
C LEU A 207 12.92 7.43 0.85
N ARG A 208 14.05 6.84 1.26
CA ARG A 208 14.89 7.36 2.35
C ARG A 208 15.28 8.80 2.09
N ALA A 209 15.88 9.08 0.92
CA ALA A 209 16.36 10.40 0.55
C ALA A 209 15.24 11.46 0.62
N GLY A 210 14.05 11.15 0.08
CA GLY A 210 12.91 12.06 0.11
C GLY A 210 12.41 12.36 1.52
N VAL A 211 12.30 11.34 2.38
CA VAL A 211 11.87 11.52 3.78
C VAL A 211 12.92 12.26 4.60
N THR A 212 14.20 11.90 4.47
CA THR A 212 15.28 12.56 5.21
C THR A 212 15.50 14.00 4.77
N GLU A 213 15.34 14.32 3.48
CA GLU A 213 15.47 15.71 3.01
C GLU A 213 14.44 16.62 3.68
N VAL A 214 13.18 16.17 3.80
CA VAL A 214 12.15 16.93 4.50
C VAL A 214 12.50 17.09 5.99
N ALA A 215 12.95 16.02 6.65
CA ALA A 215 13.32 16.06 8.06
C ALA A 215 14.50 17.00 8.34
N HIS A 216 15.54 17.00 7.50
CA HIS A 216 16.66 17.95 7.58
C HIS A 216 16.20 19.39 7.36
N ALA A 217 15.34 19.63 6.36
CA ALA A 217 14.82 20.96 6.11
C ALA A 217 13.97 21.51 7.28
N TRP A 218 13.30 20.62 8.03
CA TRP A 218 12.60 20.94 9.26
C TRP A 218 13.54 21.18 10.44
N LEU A 219 14.63 20.43 10.55
CA LEU A 219 15.67 20.65 11.55
C LEU A 219 16.29 22.05 11.38
N ASP A 220 16.69 22.41 10.15
CA ASP A 220 17.26 23.72 9.82
C ASP A 220 16.33 24.89 10.20
N ARG A 221 15.02 24.65 10.20
CA ARG A 221 13.98 25.63 10.54
C ARG A 221 13.51 25.56 12.00
N GLY A 222 14.04 24.63 12.78
CA GLY A 222 13.69 24.45 14.19
C GLY A 222 12.31 23.83 14.44
N PHE A 223 11.73 23.13 13.46
CA PHE A 223 10.46 22.41 13.63
C PHE A 223 10.62 21.06 14.34
N VAL A 224 11.81 20.47 14.27
CA VAL A 224 12.18 19.19 14.90
C VAL A 224 13.55 19.29 15.57
N ASP A 225 13.86 18.36 16.47
CA ASP A 225 15.17 18.25 17.11
C ASP A 225 16.12 17.33 16.32
N ALA A 226 17.41 17.42 16.64
CA ALA A 226 18.45 16.61 15.99
C ALA A 226 18.33 15.12 16.33
N ASP A 227 17.76 14.78 17.48
CA ASP A 227 17.61 13.39 17.93
C ASP A 227 16.57 12.64 17.09
N PHE A 228 15.51 13.33 16.63
CA PHE A 228 14.55 12.78 15.66
C PHE A 228 15.24 12.43 14.33
N VAL A 229 16.07 13.33 13.80
CA VAL A 229 16.78 13.09 12.55
C VAL A 229 17.77 11.94 12.71
N ALA A 230 18.51 11.89 13.82
CA ALA A 230 19.41 10.77 14.12
C ALA A 230 18.67 9.43 14.23
N TRP A 231 17.50 9.40 14.87
CA TRP A 231 16.65 8.21 14.95
C TRP A 231 16.12 7.78 13.57
N LEU A 232 15.72 8.74 12.73
CA LEU A 232 15.24 8.49 11.37
C LEU A 232 16.33 7.92 10.45
N GLU A 233 17.58 8.35 10.64
CA GLU A 233 18.72 7.93 9.82
C GLU A 233 19.36 6.61 10.29
N ASP A 234 19.11 6.20 11.53
CA ASP A 234 19.52 4.90 12.08
C ASP A 234 18.66 3.77 11.50
N GLU A 235 19.22 3.02 10.54
CA GLU A 235 18.50 1.95 9.86
C GLU A 235 18.17 0.73 10.77
N ASP A 236 18.71 0.66 12.00
CA ASP A 236 18.28 -0.32 13.01
C ASP A 236 17.04 0.16 13.79
N LYS A 237 16.64 1.43 13.60
CA LYS A 237 15.39 2.02 14.10
C LYS A 237 14.38 2.20 12.99
N VAL A 238 14.79 2.84 11.89
CA VAL A 238 13.94 3.09 10.72
C VAL A 238 14.64 2.56 9.48
N SER A 239 14.31 1.33 9.10
CA SER A 239 14.89 0.72 7.91
C SER A 239 14.17 1.19 6.64
N PHE A 240 14.90 1.27 5.53
CA PHE A 240 14.36 1.53 4.20
C PHE A 240 14.72 0.39 3.24
N PRO A 241 14.11 -0.80 3.39
CA PRO A 241 14.48 -1.99 2.63
C PRO A 241 14.25 -1.79 1.14
N TRP A 242 15.15 -2.35 0.33
CA TRP A 242 14.97 -2.38 -1.12
C TRP A 242 14.01 -3.50 -1.51
N SER A 243 13.28 -3.30 -2.61
CA SER A 243 12.42 -4.35 -3.17
C SER A 243 12.41 -4.36 -4.69
N MET A 244 12.01 -5.50 -5.25
CA MET A 244 11.62 -5.65 -6.65
C MET A 244 10.20 -6.19 -6.68
N ILE A 245 9.31 -5.49 -7.39
CA ILE A 245 7.94 -5.92 -7.66
C ILE A 245 7.74 -6.20 -9.15
N ASP A 246 7.01 -7.26 -9.44
CA ASP A 246 6.57 -7.59 -10.78
C ASP A 246 5.13 -8.09 -10.79
N LYS A 247 4.27 -7.36 -11.53
CA LYS A 247 2.86 -7.67 -11.75
C LYS A 247 2.30 -6.77 -12.86
N ILE A 248 1.97 -7.32 -14.02
CA ILE A 248 1.22 -6.57 -15.03
C ILE A 248 -0.23 -6.41 -14.57
N THR A 249 -0.59 -5.17 -14.23
CA THR A 249 -1.93 -4.79 -13.77
C THR A 249 -2.49 -3.71 -14.69
N PRO A 250 -3.08 -4.09 -15.84
CA PRO A 250 -3.65 -3.12 -16.78
C PRO A 250 -4.85 -2.40 -16.17
N ARG A 251 -5.36 -1.40 -16.89
CA ARG A 251 -6.61 -0.72 -16.53
C ARG A 251 -7.77 -1.73 -16.49
N PRO A 252 -8.83 -1.43 -15.72
CA PRO A 252 -10.07 -2.21 -15.74
C PRO A 252 -10.55 -2.46 -17.17
N ALA A 253 -10.70 -3.73 -17.53
CA ALA A 253 -11.08 -4.12 -18.88
C ALA A 253 -12.60 -4.26 -19.02
N GLU A 254 -13.20 -3.61 -20.02
CA GLU A 254 -14.63 -3.69 -20.34
C GLU A 254 -15.09 -5.14 -20.61
N SER A 255 -14.22 -5.96 -21.21
CA SER A 255 -14.51 -7.38 -21.45
C SER A 255 -14.63 -8.18 -20.14
N VAL A 256 -13.84 -7.83 -19.11
CA VAL A 256 -13.92 -8.45 -17.79
C VAL A 256 -15.18 -7.98 -17.08
N GLU A 257 -15.45 -6.67 -17.08
CA GLU A 257 -16.70 -6.10 -16.52
C GLU A 257 -17.94 -6.84 -17.06
N LYS A 258 -18.06 -6.98 -18.39
CA LYS A 258 -19.18 -7.70 -19.02
C LYS A 258 -19.31 -9.15 -18.54
N GLN A 259 -18.19 -9.85 -18.37
CA GLN A 259 -18.21 -11.22 -17.84
C GLN A 259 -18.68 -11.28 -16.39
N LEU A 260 -18.24 -10.35 -15.54
CA LEU A 260 -18.65 -10.27 -14.15
C LEU A 260 -20.14 -9.94 -14.01
N THR A 261 -20.62 -8.95 -14.78
CA THR A 261 -22.05 -8.58 -14.80
C THR A 261 -22.92 -9.73 -15.31
N ALA A 262 -22.47 -10.49 -16.31
CA ALA A 262 -23.17 -11.68 -16.80
C ALA A 262 -23.27 -12.80 -15.74
N LEU A 263 -22.34 -12.86 -14.79
CA LEU A 263 -22.40 -13.74 -13.63
C LEU A 263 -23.33 -13.21 -12.53
N GLY A 264 -23.91 -12.02 -12.69
CA GLY A 264 -24.76 -11.38 -11.68
C GLY A 264 -23.97 -10.67 -10.57
N ILE A 265 -22.69 -10.35 -10.81
CA ILE A 265 -21.90 -9.50 -9.92
C ILE A 265 -22.20 -8.05 -10.26
N GLU A 266 -22.73 -7.31 -9.30
CA GLU A 266 -23.24 -5.95 -9.47
C GLU A 266 -22.14 -4.90 -9.29
N ASP A 267 -22.39 -3.69 -9.78
CA ASP A 267 -21.58 -2.48 -9.55
C ASP A 267 -20.10 -2.54 -9.98
N MET A 268 -19.77 -3.36 -10.98
CA MET A 268 -18.39 -3.54 -11.45
C MET A 268 -17.90 -2.49 -12.47
N ALA A 269 -18.69 -1.45 -12.78
CA ALA A 269 -18.36 -0.49 -13.83
C ALA A 269 -17.08 0.31 -13.50
N PRO A 270 -16.11 0.44 -14.43
CA PRO A 270 -14.96 1.31 -14.26
C PRO A 270 -15.35 2.78 -14.12
N ILE A 271 -14.62 3.48 -13.26
CA ILE A 271 -14.69 4.92 -13.09
C ILE A 271 -13.37 5.57 -13.47
N VAL A 272 -13.47 6.82 -13.93
CA VAL A 272 -12.33 7.72 -14.08
C VAL A 272 -12.50 8.84 -13.07
N THR A 273 -11.49 9.04 -12.22
CA THR A 273 -11.48 10.12 -11.21
C THR A 273 -11.11 11.45 -11.85
N SER A 274 -11.31 12.55 -11.13
CA SER A 274 -10.84 13.89 -11.53
C SER A 274 -9.32 13.99 -11.68
N ARG A 275 -8.57 13.03 -11.11
CA ARG A 275 -7.11 12.90 -11.24
C ARG A 275 -6.67 11.97 -12.39
N ASN A 276 -7.59 11.52 -13.24
CA ASN A 276 -7.36 10.56 -14.34
C ASN A 276 -6.91 9.17 -13.86
N THR A 277 -7.31 8.75 -12.67
CA THR A 277 -7.13 7.36 -12.21
C THR A 277 -8.24 6.49 -12.79
N TYR A 278 -7.86 5.36 -13.40
CA TYR A 278 -8.77 4.36 -13.94
C TYR A 278 -8.90 3.21 -12.94
N ILE A 279 -10.07 3.07 -12.33
CA ILE A 279 -10.29 2.12 -11.24
C ILE A 279 -11.70 1.54 -11.29
N ALA A 280 -11.87 0.31 -10.81
CA ALA A 280 -13.15 -0.37 -10.68
C ALA A 280 -13.16 -1.17 -9.36
N PRO A 281 -14.30 -1.69 -8.89
CA PRO A 281 -14.34 -2.57 -7.72
C PRO A 281 -13.61 -3.90 -7.94
N PHE A 282 -13.43 -4.30 -9.20
CA PHE A 282 -12.52 -5.37 -9.59
C PHE A 282 -11.16 -4.86 -10.05
N VAL A 283 -10.16 -5.73 -9.98
CA VAL A 283 -8.85 -5.53 -10.62
C VAL A 283 -8.55 -6.73 -11.49
N ASN A 284 -8.24 -6.52 -12.77
CA ASN A 284 -7.74 -7.57 -13.64
C ASN A 284 -6.22 -7.49 -13.77
N ALA A 285 -5.53 -8.61 -13.56
CA ALA A 285 -4.09 -8.72 -13.73
C ALA A 285 -3.72 -10.10 -14.29
N GLU A 286 -2.53 -10.22 -14.86
CA GLU A 286 -2.00 -11.53 -15.26
C GLU A 286 -1.83 -12.47 -14.06
N ALA A 287 -1.65 -13.77 -14.29
CA ALA A 287 -1.37 -14.72 -13.21
C ALA A 287 0.04 -14.57 -12.58
N PRO A 288 1.14 -14.43 -13.36
CA PRO A 288 2.48 -14.26 -12.80
C PRO A 288 2.58 -13.07 -11.84
N GLN A 289 3.37 -13.23 -10.78
CA GLN A 289 3.69 -12.16 -9.84
C GLN A 289 4.94 -12.49 -9.03
N TYR A 290 5.78 -11.50 -8.80
CA TYR A 290 7.00 -11.65 -8.01
C TYR A 290 7.18 -10.45 -7.09
N LEU A 291 7.52 -10.72 -5.83
CA LEU A 291 7.93 -9.70 -4.89
C LEU A 291 9.16 -10.22 -4.16
N VAL A 292 10.26 -9.48 -4.28
CA VAL A 292 11.54 -9.77 -3.63
C VAL A 292 11.86 -8.58 -2.73
N ILE A 293 12.13 -8.82 -1.45
CA ILE A 293 12.34 -7.74 -0.47
C ILE A 293 13.59 -8.04 0.36
N GLU A 294 14.38 -7.00 0.62
CA GLU A 294 15.47 -7.02 1.58
C GLU A 294 14.89 -7.29 2.99
N ASP A 295 15.36 -8.34 3.67
CA ASP A 295 14.82 -8.73 4.97
C ASP A 295 15.39 -7.89 6.13
N ARG A 296 15.10 -6.59 6.11
CA ARG A 296 15.50 -5.64 7.15
C ARG A 296 14.32 -4.97 7.81
N PHE A 297 13.74 -5.64 8.80
CA PHE A 297 12.51 -5.20 9.48
C PHE A 297 12.74 -5.12 10.99
N PRO A 298 13.15 -3.95 11.52
CA PRO A 298 13.64 -3.85 12.91
C PRO A 298 12.55 -4.03 13.98
N ASN A 299 11.27 -3.99 13.60
CA ASN A 299 10.12 -4.29 14.47
C ASN A 299 9.38 -5.58 14.06
N GLY A 300 10.06 -6.46 13.31
CA GLY A 300 9.45 -7.61 12.67
C GLY A 300 8.55 -7.22 11.48
N ARG A 301 7.86 -8.22 10.94
CA ARG A 301 6.92 -8.09 9.82
C ARG A 301 5.97 -9.29 9.81
N PRO A 302 4.84 -9.22 9.09
CA PRO A 302 4.09 -10.42 8.72
C PRO A 302 5.01 -11.47 8.05
N PRO A 303 4.71 -12.78 8.16
CA PRO A 303 5.50 -13.85 7.56
C PRO A 303 5.24 -13.94 6.04
N LEU A 304 5.61 -12.88 5.31
CA LEU A 304 5.37 -12.67 3.88
C LEU A 304 5.90 -13.82 3.01
N GLU A 305 6.93 -14.53 3.45
CA GLU A 305 7.46 -15.72 2.79
C GLU A 305 6.41 -16.83 2.66
N LYS A 306 5.46 -16.95 3.59
CA LYS A 306 4.34 -17.91 3.50
C LYS A 306 3.32 -17.52 2.43
N ALA A 307 3.27 -16.24 2.06
CA ALA A 307 2.45 -15.74 0.96
C ALA A 307 3.14 -15.90 -0.40
N GLY A 308 4.44 -16.19 -0.44
CA GLY A 308 5.23 -16.35 -1.67
C GLY A 308 6.18 -15.18 -1.97
N VAL A 309 6.41 -14.30 -1.00
CA VAL A 309 7.43 -13.24 -1.10
C VAL A 309 8.82 -13.82 -0.90
N TYR A 310 9.78 -13.42 -1.71
CA TYR A 310 11.19 -13.81 -1.55
C TYR A 310 11.87 -12.82 -0.62
N MET A 311 12.15 -13.24 0.61
CA MET A 311 12.90 -12.45 1.60
C MET A 311 14.38 -12.77 1.45
N THR A 312 15.22 -11.76 1.25
CA THR A 312 16.64 -11.96 0.90
C THR A 312 17.51 -10.76 1.32
N ASP A 313 18.80 -10.76 0.97
CA ASP A 313 19.71 -9.63 1.23
C ASP A 313 19.61 -8.54 0.16
N ARG A 314 20.14 -7.35 0.48
CA ARG A 314 20.11 -6.17 -0.41
C ARG A 314 20.80 -6.42 -1.75
N ASP A 315 21.89 -7.18 -1.75
CA ASP A 315 22.65 -7.50 -2.97
C ASP A 315 21.83 -8.35 -3.93
N THR A 316 21.12 -9.35 -3.41
CA THR A 316 20.20 -10.18 -4.19
C THR A 316 19.03 -9.37 -4.73
N VAL A 317 18.43 -8.48 -3.92
CA VAL A 317 17.39 -7.56 -4.41
C VAL A 317 17.93 -6.72 -5.56
N ASN A 318 19.09 -6.07 -5.40
CA ASN A 318 19.72 -5.25 -6.43
C ASN A 318 19.96 -6.04 -7.74
N MET A 319 20.41 -7.30 -7.65
CA MET A 319 20.56 -8.18 -8.82
C MET A 319 19.22 -8.47 -9.51
N THR A 320 18.19 -8.85 -8.74
CA THR A 320 16.86 -9.16 -9.30
C THR A 320 16.16 -7.94 -9.89
N GLU A 321 16.27 -6.80 -9.22
CA GLU A 321 15.80 -5.52 -9.73
C GLU A 321 16.52 -5.14 -11.02
N ARG A 322 17.86 -5.22 -11.07
CA ARG A 322 18.61 -4.91 -12.28
C ARG A 322 18.18 -5.80 -13.45
N MET A 323 18.02 -7.10 -13.23
CA MET A 323 17.52 -8.03 -14.25
C MET A 323 16.15 -7.57 -14.80
N LYS A 324 15.21 -7.26 -13.90
CA LYS A 324 13.84 -6.91 -14.29
C LYS A 324 13.75 -5.51 -14.91
N VAL A 325 14.26 -4.51 -14.20
CA VAL A 325 14.13 -3.07 -14.49
C VAL A 325 15.01 -2.61 -15.64
N THR A 326 16.21 -3.18 -15.80
CA THR A 326 17.20 -2.65 -16.75
C THR A 326 17.47 -3.56 -17.95
N THR A 327 17.15 -4.86 -17.84
CA THR A 327 17.60 -5.86 -18.84
C THR A 327 16.45 -6.55 -19.56
N CYS A 328 15.42 -7.03 -18.85
CA CYS A 328 14.51 -8.03 -19.41
C CYS A 328 13.05 -7.60 -19.66
N LEU A 329 12.44 -6.73 -18.84
CA LEU A 329 10.96 -6.63 -18.83
C LEU A 329 10.34 -5.22 -18.70
N ASN A 330 11.03 -4.24 -18.11
CA ASN A 330 10.42 -2.92 -17.85
C ASN A 330 10.00 -2.11 -19.09
#